data_AF-A0A356W5K4-F1
#
_entry.id   AF-A0A356W5K4-F1
#
_cell.length_a   1.000
_cell.length_b   1.000
_cell.length_c   1.000
_cell.angle_alpha   90.00
_cell.angle_beta   90.00
_cell.angle_gamma   90.00
#
_symmetry.space_group_name_H-M   'P 1'
#
loop_
_entity.id
_entity.type
_entity.pdbx_description
1 polymer ?
#
loop_
_entity_poly.entity_id
_entity_poly.type
_entity_poly.pdbx_seq_one_letter_code
_entity_poly.pdbx_strand_id
1 'polypeptide(L)'
;MQMFERLFALCLILPLFACTQLQDRPSALHAPAADLFDASATDLGLTPLPGAETITVFRPRPGTDQFSNGAVPIAFKGRVFVQWQSSARDEDAPDT
;
A
#
# COMPACT_ATOMS: atom_id res chain seq x y z
N MET A 1 -12.58 19.69 -47.29
CA MET A 1 -12.63 20.37 -45.98
C MET A 1 -13.55 19.65 -44.98
N GLN A 2 -14.83 19.38 -45.29
CA GLN A 2 -15.76 18.70 -44.37
C GLN A 2 -15.35 17.29 -43.89
N MET A 3 -14.60 16.52 -44.69
CA MET A 3 -14.14 15.18 -44.29
C MET A 3 -13.00 15.23 -43.26
N PHE A 4 -12.16 16.27 -43.32
CA PHE A 4 -11.01 16.45 -42.41
C PHE A 4 -11.48 16.92 -41.03
N GLU A 5 -12.48 17.81 -40.99
CA GLU A 5 -13.19 18.26 -39.77
C GLU A 5 -13.85 17.09 -39.03
N ARG A 6 -14.53 16.19 -39.77
CA ARG A 6 -15.17 15.00 -39.19
C ARG A 6 -14.17 14.00 -38.63
N LEU A 7 -13.02 13.84 -39.29
CA LEU A 7 -11.94 12.96 -38.83
C LEU A 7 -11.26 13.51 -37.56
N PHE A 8 -11.08 14.83 -37.49
CA PHE A 8 -10.49 15.51 -36.34
C PHE A 8 -11.41 15.45 -35.11
N ALA A 9 -12.72 15.64 -35.31
CA ALA A 9 -13.72 15.47 -34.25
C ALA A 9 -13.75 14.02 -33.72
N LEU A 10 -13.66 13.02 -34.60
CA LEU A 10 -13.64 11.60 -34.20
C LEU A 10 -12.41 11.25 -33.34
N CYS A 11 -11.24 11.80 -33.65
CA CYS A 11 -10.00 11.59 -32.88
C CYS A 11 -10.02 12.25 -31.49
N LEU A 12 -10.79 13.33 -31.30
CA LEU A 12 -10.95 14.00 -30.00
C LEU A 12 -11.97 13.29 -29.08
N ILE A 13 -12.92 12.56 -29.65
CA ILE A 13 -14.00 11.90 -28.88
C ILE A 13 -13.56 10.53 -28.36
N LEU A 14 -12.73 9.80 -29.10
CA LEU A 14 -12.22 8.47 -28.71
C LEU A 14 -11.49 8.40 -27.34
N PRO A 15 -10.60 9.35 -26.94
CA PRO A 15 -9.94 9.30 -25.64
C PRO A 15 -10.88 9.63 -24.46
N LEU A 16 -11.97 10.39 -24.69
CA LEU A 16 -12.96 10.70 -23.66
C LEU A 16 -13.81 9.48 -23.28
N PHE A 17 -14.06 8.57 -24.23
CA PHE A 17 -14.75 7.30 -23.95
C PHE A 17 -13.83 6.23 -23.33
N ALA A 18 -12.53 6.27 -23.59
CA ALA A 18 -11.59 5.33 -22.97
C ALA A 18 -11.38 5.63 -21.47
N CYS A 19 -11.47 6.90 -21.06
CA CYS A 19 -11.27 7.30 -19.67
C CYS A 19 -12.45 6.93 -18.75
N THR A 20 -13.67 6.75 -19.30
CA THR A 20 -14.88 6.42 -18.52
C THR A 20 -15.10 4.92 -18.31
N GLN A 21 -14.30 4.05 -18.93
CA GLN A 21 -14.42 2.58 -18.78
C GLN A 21 -13.59 2.02 -17.62
N LEU A 22 -12.94 2.86 -16.80
CA LEU A 22 -12.11 2.40 -15.67
C LEU A 22 -12.89 2.26 -14.34
N GLN A 23 -14.22 2.34 -14.37
CA GLN A 23 -15.05 2.22 -13.16
C GLN A 23 -15.79 0.89 -13.09
N ASP A 24 -15.71 0.29 -11.89
CA ASP A 24 -16.49 -0.83 -11.36
C ASP A 24 -16.13 -2.24 -11.81
N ARG A 25 -14.85 -2.63 -11.72
CA ARG A 25 -14.58 -4.04 -11.36
C ARG A 25 -14.76 -4.16 -9.85
N PRO A 26 -15.82 -4.84 -9.33
CA PRO A 26 -15.91 -5.08 -7.91
C PRO A 26 -14.67 -5.82 -7.44
N SER A 27 -14.04 -5.30 -6.39
CA SER A 27 -12.96 -6.02 -5.72
C SER A 27 -13.49 -7.39 -5.31
N ALA A 28 -12.69 -8.45 -5.52
CA ALA A 28 -13.03 -9.79 -5.04
C ALA A 28 -13.10 -9.85 -3.50
N LEU A 29 -12.56 -8.83 -2.82
CA LEU A 29 -12.59 -8.68 -1.37
C LEU A 29 -13.70 -7.69 -0.98
N HIS A 30 -14.55 -8.12 -0.05
CA HIS A 30 -15.52 -7.23 0.58
C HIS A 30 -14.80 -6.14 1.36
N ALA A 31 -15.32 -4.91 1.27
CA ALA A 31 -14.88 -3.83 2.12
C ALA A 31 -15.18 -4.17 3.60
N PRO A 32 -14.34 -3.71 4.54
CA PRO A 32 -14.67 -3.81 5.96
C PRO A 32 -15.97 -3.06 6.28
N ALA A 33 -16.62 -3.42 7.39
CA ALA A 33 -17.76 -2.68 7.89
C ALA A 33 -17.37 -1.21 8.14
N ALA A 34 -18.25 -0.27 7.81
CA ALA A 34 -17.96 1.17 7.87
C ALA A 34 -17.67 1.67 9.30
N ASP A 35 -18.15 0.94 10.30
CA ASP A 35 -18.04 1.20 11.73
C ASP A 35 -16.98 0.31 12.42
N LEU A 36 -16.16 -0.41 11.65
CA LEU A 36 -15.16 -1.33 12.20
C LEU A 36 -14.08 -0.61 13.02
N PHE A 37 -13.72 0.62 12.66
CA PHE A 37 -12.62 1.37 13.28
C PHE A 37 -13.13 2.61 14.01
N ASP A 38 -12.76 2.75 15.28
CA ASP A 38 -12.92 3.96 16.07
C ASP A 38 -11.61 4.76 16.06
N ALA A 39 -11.50 5.75 15.18
CA ALA A 39 -10.32 6.59 15.04
C ALA A 39 -9.98 7.44 16.28
N SER A 40 -10.89 7.54 17.26
CA SER A 40 -10.64 8.21 18.54
C SER A 40 -9.94 7.32 19.58
N ALA A 41 -9.99 6.00 19.39
CA ALA A 41 -9.33 5.01 20.23
C ALA A 41 -7.88 4.76 19.78
N THR A 42 -6.98 4.52 20.72
CA THR A 42 -5.54 4.30 20.45
C THR A 42 -5.27 3.04 19.62
N ASP A 43 -6.13 2.04 19.73
CA ASP A 43 -6.08 0.75 19.03
C ASP A 43 -7.18 0.62 17.97
N LEU A 44 -7.74 1.75 17.55
CA LEU A 44 -8.86 1.83 16.60
C LEU A 44 -10.13 1.11 17.10
N GLY A 45 -10.27 0.86 18.40
CA GLY A 45 -11.41 0.13 18.98
C GLY A 45 -11.35 -1.37 18.76
N LEU A 46 -10.19 -1.90 18.34
CA LEU A 46 -10.00 -3.32 18.05
C LEU A 46 -9.56 -4.08 19.30
N THR A 47 -10.04 -5.32 19.41
CA THR A 47 -9.54 -6.25 20.44
C THR A 47 -8.35 -7.05 19.91
N PRO A 48 -7.27 -7.21 20.71
CA PRO A 48 -6.18 -8.10 20.33
C PRO A 48 -6.68 -9.53 20.13
N LEU A 49 -6.14 -10.21 19.12
CA LEU A 49 -6.49 -11.60 18.86
C LEU A 49 -5.95 -12.51 20.00
N PRO A 50 -6.77 -13.39 20.59
CA PRO A 50 -6.30 -14.31 21.62
C PRO A 50 -5.15 -15.19 21.12
N GLY A 51 -4.05 -15.22 21.89
CA GLY A 51 -2.86 -15.99 21.55
C GLY A 51 -1.95 -15.36 20.50
N ALA A 52 -2.25 -14.15 20.01
CA ALA A 52 -1.30 -13.41 19.18
C ALA A 52 -0.10 -12.93 20.01
N GLU A 53 1.09 -13.08 19.44
CA GLU A 53 2.34 -12.64 20.07
C GLU A 53 3.03 -11.59 19.20
N THR A 54 3.62 -10.59 19.86
CA THR A 54 4.43 -9.55 19.22
C THR A 54 5.89 -9.74 19.62
N ILE A 55 6.77 -9.92 18.63
CA ILE A 55 8.21 -10.10 18.83
C ILE A 55 8.95 -8.93 18.20
N THR A 56 9.80 -8.25 18.97
CA THR A 56 10.68 -7.18 18.44
C THR A 56 11.95 -7.78 17.85
N VAL A 57 12.09 -7.73 16.52
CA VAL A 57 13.28 -8.22 15.79
C VAL A 57 14.40 -7.18 15.77
N PHE A 58 14.04 -5.90 15.60
CA PHE A 58 14.97 -4.78 15.62
C PHE A 58 14.40 -3.63 16.45
N ARG A 59 15.27 -2.95 17.19
CA ARG A 59 14.95 -1.71 17.92
C ARG A 59 16.14 -0.75 17.73
N PRO A 60 15.92 0.44 17.15
CA PRO A 60 16.98 1.43 16.96
C PRO A 60 17.68 1.80 18.27
N ARG A 61 18.98 2.10 18.18
CA ARG A 61 19.82 2.60 19.27
C ARG A 61 20.68 3.76 18.75
N PRO A 62 21.23 4.61 19.63
CA PRO A 62 22.18 5.64 19.20
C PRO A 62 23.31 5.03 18.35
N GLY A 63 23.50 5.55 17.14
CA GLY A 63 24.51 5.06 16.20
C GLY A 63 24.08 3.89 15.31
N THR A 64 22.82 3.47 15.35
CA THR A 64 22.23 2.56 14.35
C THR A 64 21.31 3.33 13.41
N ASP A 65 20.88 2.66 12.35
CA ASP A 65 19.77 3.13 11.52
C ASP A 65 18.55 3.44 12.37
N GLN A 66 17.93 4.59 12.10
CA GLN A 66 16.76 5.09 12.82
C GLN A 66 15.47 4.94 12.02
N PHE A 67 15.58 4.68 10.72
CA PHE A 67 14.47 4.33 9.86
C PHE A 67 14.53 2.84 9.51
N SER A 68 13.37 2.17 9.54
CA SER A 68 13.22 0.79 9.06
C SER A 68 11.81 0.60 8.57
N ASN A 69 11.63 0.20 7.32
CA ASN A 69 10.31 0.00 6.72
C ASN A 69 10.33 -1.16 5.70
N GLY A 70 9.15 -1.56 5.24
CA GLY A 70 9.00 -2.53 4.16
C GLY A 70 9.45 -3.93 4.53
N ALA A 71 9.13 -4.40 5.74
CA ALA A 71 9.47 -5.76 6.16
C ALA A 71 8.74 -6.82 5.31
N VAL A 72 9.50 -7.67 4.62
CA VAL A 72 9.02 -8.75 3.76
C VAL A 72 9.38 -10.10 4.37
N PRO A 73 8.41 -10.81 4.97
CA PRO A 73 8.63 -12.16 5.48
C PRO A 73 8.57 -13.21 4.34
N ILE A 74 9.51 -14.15 4.33
CA ILE A 74 9.60 -15.27 3.41
C ILE A 74 9.79 -16.56 4.21
N ALA A 75 8.88 -17.52 4.03
CA ALA A 75 9.03 -18.86 4.61
C ALA A 75 9.81 -19.77 3.64
N PHE A 76 10.95 -20.28 4.07
CA PHE A 76 11.76 -21.20 3.26
C PHE A 76 12.51 -22.22 4.14
N LYS A 77 12.44 -23.51 3.75
CA LYS A 77 13.09 -24.63 4.45
C LYS A 77 12.87 -24.63 5.98
N GLY A 78 11.63 -24.41 6.41
CA GLY A 78 11.26 -24.43 7.83
C GLY A 78 11.76 -23.21 8.64
N ARG A 79 12.16 -22.13 7.95
CA ARG A 79 12.60 -20.87 8.57
C ARG A 79 11.82 -19.70 7.99
N VAL A 80 11.64 -18.66 8.79
CA VAL A 80 11.13 -17.36 8.33
C VAL A 80 12.32 -16.42 8.19
N PHE A 81 12.55 -15.95 6.98
CA PHE A 81 13.50 -14.89 6.66
C PHE A 81 12.72 -13.58 6.55
N VAL A 82 13.26 -12.48 7.07
CA VAL A 82 12.63 -11.17 6.95
C VAL A 82 13.67 -10.21 6.41
N GLN A 83 13.37 -9.58 5.29
CA GLN A 83 14.17 -8.50 4.74
C GLN A 83 13.42 -7.18 4.96
N TRP A 84 14.12 -6.11 5.29
CA TRP A 84 13.57 -4.76 5.36
C TRP A 84 14.60 -3.78 4.80
N GLN A 85 14.16 -2.57 4.50
CA GLN A 85 15.03 -1.46 4.12
C GLN A 85 15.21 -0.55 5.34
N SER A 86 16.42 -0.01 5.51
CA SER A 86 16.76 0.89 6.62
C SER A 86 17.58 2.07 6.12
N SER A 87 17.64 3.13 6.94
CA SER A 87 18.51 4.29 6.71
C SER A 87 18.91 4.92 8.03
N ALA A 88 19.92 5.79 7.99
CA ALA A 88 20.34 6.55 9.14
C ALA A 88 19.18 7.32 9.82
N ARG A 89 18.20 7.83 9.06
CA ARG A 89 17.13 8.68 9.63
C ARG A 89 15.83 8.74 8.83
N ASP A 90 15.91 9.01 7.53
CA ASP A 90 14.76 9.44 6.74
C ASP A 90 14.37 8.38 5.70
N GLU A 91 13.09 8.38 5.30
CA GLU A 91 12.60 7.58 4.18
C GLU A 91 13.27 8.05 2.87
N ASP A 92 13.55 7.11 1.96
CA ASP A 92 14.18 7.36 0.64
C ASP A 92 15.54 8.10 0.70
N ALA A 93 16.32 7.86 1.76
CA ALA A 93 17.66 8.41 1.89
C ALA A 93 18.68 7.75 0.92
N PRO A 94 19.82 8.39 0.60
CA PRO A 94 20.79 7.81 -0.35
C PRO A 94 21.43 6.49 0.08
N ASP A 95 21.36 6.16 1.37
CA ASP A 95 21.88 4.92 1.98
C ASP A 95 20.85 3.79 2.04
N THR A 96 19.62 3.99 1.52
CA THR A 96 18.59 2.96 1.41
C THR A 96 18.81 1.98 0.28
#